data_AF-A0A834E364-F1
#
_entry.id   AF-A0A834E364-F1
#
_cell.length_a   1.000
_cell.length_b   1.000
_cell.length_c   1.000
_cell.angle_alpha   90.00
_cell.angle_beta   90.00
_cell.angle_gamma   90.00
#
_symmetry.space_group_name_H-M   'P 1'
#
loop_
_entity.id
_entity.type
_entity.pdbx_description
1 polymer ?
#
loop_
_entity_poly.entity_id
_entity_poly.type
_entity_poly.pdbx_seq_one_letter_code
_entity_poly.pdbx_strand_id
1 'polypeptide(L)'
;MREGGTEGRLEGSWAAACGNLGVGPEAEGGSLSGEGLWGHLRAGAHAPLTPTAQRVPFLGLYVSDLGMLHTAIQDYPEGHVKHLAKKRKELKVLEEIVLLQQAAQLYSIEPEERFGAWFWALERLSEKESYTLSCQLEPRS
;
A
#
# COMPACT_ATOMS: atom_id res chain seq x y z
N MET A 1 23.62 -19.56 7.73
CA MET A 1 22.19 -19.90 7.95
C MET A 1 21.68 -19.10 9.13
N ARG A 2 20.89 -18.06 8.87
CA ARG A 2 19.93 -17.50 9.82
C ARG A 2 18.86 -16.82 8.96
N GLU A 3 18.01 -17.65 8.36
CA GLU A 3 16.70 -17.19 7.93
C GLU A 3 15.82 -17.23 9.17
N GLY A 4 15.38 -16.04 9.59
CA GLY A 4 14.42 -15.83 10.66
C GLY A 4 13.62 -14.60 10.25
N GLY A 5 12.31 -14.77 10.22
CA GLY A 5 11.34 -13.87 9.58
C GLY A 5 11.33 -12.44 10.09
N THR A 6 10.59 -11.64 9.34
CA THR A 6 10.50 -10.18 9.38
C THR A 6 9.68 -9.64 10.55
N GLU A 7 9.96 -10.03 11.79
CA GLU A 7 9.40 -9.33 12.94
C GLU A 7 10.28 -8.12 13.30
N GLY A 8 9.63 -6.97 13.44
CA GLY A 8 10.30 -5.71 13.75
C GLY A 8 10.98 -5.79 15.11
N ARG A 9 11.96 -4.93 15.35
CA ARG A 9 12.81 -4.86 16.57
C ARG A 9 12.14 -5.17 17.92
N LEU A 10 10.85 -4.85 18.09
CA LEU A 10 10.07 -5.02 19.32
C LEU A 10 9.58 -6.47 19.50
N GLU A 11 10.49 -7.43 19.42
CA GLU A 11 10.19 -8.88 19.49
C GLU A 11 9.48 -9.27 20.80
N GLY A 12 9.89 -8.67 21.92
CA GLY A 12 9.29 -8.95 23.22
C GLY A 12 7.83 -8.49 23.29
N SER A 13 7.54 -7.32 22.73
CA SER A 13 6.20 -6.76 22.62
C SER A 13 5.29 -7.59 21.70
N TRP A 14 5.82 -8.06 20.57
CA TRP A 14 5.07 -8.94 19.66
C TRP A 14 4.75 -10.29 20.30
N ALA A 15 5.72 -10.92 20.97
CA ALA A 15 5.49 -12.17 21.69
C ALA A 15 4.39 -12.05 22.76
N ALA A 16 4.36 -10.93 23.50
CA ALA A 16 3.32 -10.65 24.48
C ALA A 16 1.94 -10.39 23.84
N ALA A 17 1.89 -9.70 22.69
CA ALA A 17 0.64 -9.40 22.00
C ALA A 17 0.04 -10.64 21.33
N CYS A 18 0.84 -11.45 20.63
CA CYS A 18 0.42 -12.67 19.95
C CYS A 18 -0.14 -13.70 20.92
N GLY A 19 0.42 -13.80 22.13
CA GLY A 19 -0.12 -14.65 23.20
C GLY A 19 -1.54 -14.27 23.65
N ASN A 20 -1.95 -13.00 23.48
CA ASN A 20 -3.24 -12.49 23.95
C ASN A 20 -4.32 -12.43 22.88
N LEU A 21 -3.95 -12.36 21.60
CA LEU A 21 -4.89 -12.11 20.51
C LEU A 21 -5.40 -13.37 19.82
N GLY A 22 -4.76 -14.53 20.01
CA GLY A 22 -5.14 -15.76 19.30
C GLY A 22 -5.11 -15.63 17.77
N VAL A 23 -4.46 -14.58 17.26
CA VAL A 23 -4.27 -14.32 15.83
C VAL A 23 -3.02 -15.08 15.41
N GLY A 24 -3.22 -16.25 14.81
CA GLY A 24 -2.15 -16.96 14.11
C GLY A 24 -1.65 -16.16 12.89
N PRO A 25 -0.50 -16.54 12.33
CA PRO A 25 0.19 -15.83 11.24
C PRO A 25 -0.51 -15.96 9.87
N GLU A 26 -1.84 -15.92 9.80
CA GLU A 26 -2.59 -15.90 8.53
C GLU A 26 -2.75 -14.49 7.95
N ALA A 27 -2.38 -13.45 8.70
CA ALA A 27 -2.28 -12.07 8.17
C ALA A 27 -0.87 -11.73 7.66
N GLU A 28 0.13 -12.55 7.96
CA GLU A 28 1.45 -12.48 7.35
C GLU A 28 1.36 -13.22 6.01
N GLY A 29 1.24 -12.45 4.93
CA GLY A 29 1.22 -12.99 3.58
C GLY A 29 2.31 -14.04 3.42
N GLY A 30 1.91 -15.28 3.13
CA GLY A 30 2.83 -16.39 2.92
C GLY A 30 3.96 -15.97 1.99
N SER A 31 5.17 -16.49 2.26
CA SER A 31 6.43 -16.19 1.58
C SER A 31 6.26 -16.03 0.07
N LEU A 32 5.92 -14.82 -0.34
CA LEU A 32 5.94 -14.37 -1.71
C LEU A 32 7.13 -13.42 -1.73
N SER A 33 8.18 -13.84 -2.42
CA SER A 33 9.28 -12.95 -2.77
C SER A 33 8.71 -11.60 -3.23
N GLY A 34 9.42 -10.49 -2.99
CA GLY A 34 8.89 -9.15 -3.29
C GLY A 34 8.23 -9.07 -4.66
N GLU A 35 8.80 -9.71 -5.70
CA GLU A 35 8.22 -9.77 -7.04
C GLU A 35 6.85 -10.49 -7.12
N GLY A 36 6.65 -11.58 -6.38
CA GLY A 36 5.37 -12.28 -6.29
C GLY A 36 4.30 -11.47 -5.57
N LEU A 37 4.65 -10.82 -4.46
CA LEU A 37 3.73 -9.97 -3.68
C LEU A 37 3.22 -8.80 -4.53
N TRP A 38 4.13 -8.10 -5.23
CA TRP A 38 3.76 -7.00 -6.12
C TRP A 38 2.90 -7.49 -7.30
N GLY A 39 3.17 -8.70 -7.82
CA GLY A 39 2.36 -9.33 -8.87
C GLY A 39 0.92 -9.59 -8.43
N HIS A 40 0.71 -10.17 -7.24
CA HIS A 40 -0.62 -10.43 -6.69
C HIS A 40 -1.37 -9.14 -6.36
N LEU A 41 -0.71 -8.17 -5.72
CA LEU A 41 -1.30 -6.86 -5.43
C LEU A 41 -1.71 -6.13 -6.70
N ARG A 42 -0.90 -6.21 -7.76
CA ARG A 42 -1.20 -5.60 -9.06
C ARG A 42 -2.34 -6.32 -9.79
N ALA A 43 -2.38 -7.65 -9.73
CA ALA A 43 -3.50 -8.43 -10.27
C ALA A 43 -4.82 -8.10 -9.56
N GLY A 44 -4.78 -7.94 -8.24
CA GLY A 44 -5.91 -7.46 -7.46
C GLY A 44 -6.27 -6.02 -7.81
N ALA A 45 -5.29 -5.13 -7.93
CA ALA A 45 -5.51 -3.73 -8.28
C ALA A 45 -6.21 -3.56 -9.63
N HIS A 46 -5.74 -4.21 -10.70
CA HIS A 46 -6.36 -4.06 -12.02
C HIS A 46 -7.44 -5.10 -12.34
N ALA A 47 -7.95 -5.81 -11.33
CA ALA A 47 -9.11 -6.67 -11.52
C ALA A 47 -10.28 -5.83 -12.08
N PRO A 48 -11.13 -6.39 -12.96
CA PRO A 48 -12.25 -5.66 -13.53
C PRO A 48 -13.08 -4.99 -12.43
N LEU A 49 -13.17 -3.66 -12.48
CA LEU A 49 -13.96 -2.90 -11.52
C LEU A 49 -15.43 -3.23 -11.74
N THR A 50 -16.04 -3.93 -10.79
CA THR A 50 -17.49 -4.07 -10.75
C THR A 50 -18.09 -2.79 -10.15
N PRO A 51 -19.31 -2.37 -10.55
CA PRO A 51 -19.94 -1.14 -10.05
C PRO A 51 -20.12 -1.08 -8.52
N THR A 52 -19.97 -2.21 -7.83
CA THR A 52 -20.16 -2.36 -6.38
C THR A 52 -18.86 -2.60 -5.62
N ALA A 53 -17.71 -2.70 -6.30
CA ALA A 53 -16.43 -2.92 -5.64
C ALA A 53 -15.92 -1.62 -5.00
N GLN A 54 -16.42 -1.33 -3.79
CA GLN A 54 -15.96 -0.21 -2.98
C GLN A 54 -14.62 -0.58 -2.32
N ARG A 55 -13.53 -0.01 -2.82
CA ARG A 55 -12.19 -0.17 -2.25
C ARG A 55 -11.36 1.11 -2.41
N VAL A 56 -10.50 1.36 -1.43
CA VAL A 56 -9.50 2.44 -1.50
C VAL A 56 -8.18 1.82 -2.00
N PRO A 57 -7.67 2.22 -3.19
CA PRO A 57 -6.46 1.63 -3.76
C PRO A 57 -5.19 2.10 -3.04
N PHE A 58 -4.16 1.25 -3.01
CA PHE A 58 -2.81 1.69 -2.71
C PHE A 58 -2.25 2.48 -3.91
N LEU A 59 -2.28 3.80 -3.81
CA LEU A 59 -1.92 4.71 -4.91
C LEU A 59 -0.49 4.51 -5.41
N GLY A 60 0.42 4.00 -4.58
CA GLY A 60 1.80 3.70 -4.96
C GLY A 60 1.93 2.76 -6.16
N LEU A 61 0.97 1.85 -6.38
CA LEU A 61 0.95 0.96 -7.56
C LEU A 61 0.71 1.76 -8.84
N TYR A 62 -0.31 2.62 -8.85
CA TYR A 62 -0.66 3.45 -10.00
C TYR A 62 0.45 4.47 -10.31
N VAL A 63 1.07 5.05 -9.28
CA VAL A 63 2.22 5.96 -9.45
C VAL A 63 3.41 5.20 -10.05
N SER A 64 3.67 3.96 -9.61
CA SER A 64 4.71 3.11 -10.19
C SER A 64 4.41 2.79 -11.67
N ASP A 65 3.17 2.47 -12.02
CA ASP A 65 2.76 2.21 -13.41
C ASP A 65 2.91 3.43 -14.31
N LEU A 66 2.48 4.60 -13.81
CA LEU A 66 2.68 5.86 -14.52
C LEU A 66 4.18 6.19 -14.65
N GLY A 67 4.98 5.90 -13.62
CA GLY A 67 6.42 6.05 -13.64
C GLY A 67 7.09 5.15 -14.67
N MET A 68 6.73 3.86 -14.72
CA MET A 68 7.21 2.92 -15.73
C MET A 68 6.79 3.32 -17.15
N LEU A 69 5.54 3.77 -17.30
CA LEU A 69 5.07 4.31 -18.57
C LEU A 69 5.89 5.53 -18.96
N HIS A 70 6.22 6.43 -18.02
CA HIS A 70 7.01 7.64 -18.23
C HIS A 70 8.48 7.38 -18.61
N THR A 71 9.15 6.43 -17.93
CA THR A 71 10.58 6.12 -18.15
C THR A 71 10.83 5.36 -19.44
N ALA A 72 9.93 4.44 -19.82
CA ALA A 72 10.01 3.69 -21.08
C ALA A 72 9.94 4.57 -22.36
N ILE A 73 9.88 5.89 -22.21
CA ILE A 73 9.75 6.87 -23.29
C ILE A 73 11.00 7.70 -23.48
N GLN A 74 11.86 7.84 -22.46
CA GLN A 74 13.09 8.61 -22.59
C GLN A 74 14.09 7.96 -23.57
N ASP A 75 13.88 6.69 -23.91
CA ASP A 75 14.74 5.90 -24.82
C ASP A 75 14.34 5.96 -26.32
N TYR A 76 13.35 6.79 -26.73
CA TYR A 76 12.82 6.73 -28.10
C TYR A 76 12.69 8.09 -28.81
N PRO A 77 13.52 8.38 -29.84
CA PRO A 77 13.33 9.55 -30.70
C PRO A 77 12.05 9.42 -31.55
N GLU A 78 11.48 10.57 -31.91
CA GLU A 78 10.07 10.83 -32.21
C GLU A 78 9.37 9.90 -33.22
N GLY A 79 8.19 9.39 -32.83
CA GLY A 79 7.22 8.78 -33.74
C GLY A 79 5.76 8.97 -33.27
N HIS A 80 4.94 9.65 -34.07
CA HIS A 80 3.55 10.04 -33.73
C HIS A 80 2.64 8.89 -33.24
N VAL A 81 2.78 7.69 -33.83
CA VAL A 81 1.94 6.53 -33.50
C VAL A 81 2.24 5.99 -32.08
N LYS A 82 3.51 6.04 -31.63
CA LYS A 82 3.91 5.59 -30.29
C LYS A 82 3.43 6.55 -29.19
N HIS A 83 3.38 7.86 -29.48
CA HIS A 83 2.84 8.86 -28.56
C HIS A 83 1.35 8.60 -28.25
N LEU A 84 0.56 8.24 -29.26
CA LEU A 84 -0.86 7.92 -29.07
C LEU A 84 -1.05 6.64 -28.25
N ALA A 85 -0.25 5.60 -28.50
CA ALA A 85 -0.29 4.37 -27.72
C ALA A 85 0.06 4.62 -26.23
N LYS A 86 1.07 5.48 -25.96
CA LYS A 86 1.39 5.95 -24.61
C LYS A 86 0.20 6.65 -23.98
N LYS A 87 -0.36 7.67 -24.64
CA LYS A 87 -1.47 8.47 -24.11
C LYS A 87 -2.69 7.61 -23.79
N ARG A 88 -2.96 6.58 -24.60
CA ARG A 88 -4.02 5.60 -24.32
C ARG A 88 -3.75 4.78 -23.06
N LYS A 89 -2.50 4.37 -22.79
CA LYS A 89 -2.15 3.64 -21.57
C LYS A 89 -2.23 4.52 -20.33
N GLU A 90 -1.71 5.75 -20.39
CA GLU A 90 -1.85 6.74 -19.30
C GLU A 90 -3.32 7.01 -18.98
N LEU A 91 -4.13 7.25 -20.03
CA LEU A 91 -5.55 7.52 -19.86
C LEU A 91 -6.28 6.36 -19.19
N LYS A 92 -5.99 5.10 -19.56
CA LYS A 92 -6.60 3.93 -18.90
C LYS A 92 -6.32 3.87 -17.40
N VAL A 93 -5.09 4.17 -16.99
CA VAL A 93 -4.72 4.21 -15.56
C VAL A 93 -5.49 5.32 -14.83
N LEU A 94 -5.65 6.48 -15.46
CA LEU A 94 -6.43 7.59 -14.89
C LEU A 94 -7.93 7.28 -14.84
N GLU A 95 -8.50 6.66 -15.88
CA GLU A 95 -9.89 6.21 -15.92
C GLU A 95 -10.19 5.25 -14.77
N GLU A 96 -9.28 4.32 -14.48
CA GLU A 96 -9.42 3.40 -13.34
C GLU A 96 -9.42 4.13 -12.00
N ILE A 97 -8.54 5.12 -11.81
CA ILE A 97 -8.52 5.96 -10.60
C ILE A 97 -9.85 6.71 -10.44
N VAL A 98 -10.37 7.30 -11.52
CA VAL A 98 -11.65 8.03 -11.51
C VAL A 98 -12.80 7.09 -11.13
N LEU A 99 -12.84 5.88 -11.68
CA LEU A 99 -13.86 4.89 -11.32
C LEU A 99 -13.79 4.48 -9.85
N LEU A 100 -12.58 4.29 -9.31
CA LEU A 100 -12.38 3.99 -7.89
C LEU A 100 -12.81 5.16 -6.99
N GLN A 101 -12.56 6.40 -7.40
CA GLN A 101 -13.04 7.59 -6.69
C GLN A 101 -14.56 7.68 -6.68
N GLN A 102 -15.23 7.37 -7.79
CA GLN A 102 -16.69 7.31 -7.86
C GLN A 102 -17.24 6.19 -6.96
N ALA A 103 -16.64 5.00 -6.98
CA ALA A 103 -17.02 3.90 -6.10
C ALA A 103 -16.84 4.26 -4.62
N ALA A 104 -15.78 5.02 -4.28
CA ALA A 104 -15.55 5.50 -2.93
C ALA A 104 -16.61 6.51 -2.45
N GLN A 105 -17.31 7.21 -3.34
CA GLN A 105 -18.44 8.07 -2.95
C GLN A 105 -19.66 7.27 -2.46
N LEU A 106 -19.69 5.95 -2.70
CA LEU A 106 -20.77 5.06 -2.27
C LEU A 106 -20.55 4.49 -0.86
N TYR A 107 -19.43 4.81 -0.21
CA TYR A 107 -19.21 4.42 1.19
C TYR A 107 -20.23 5.09 2.09
N SER A 108 -21.07 4.27 2.72
CA SER A 108 -22.02 4.70 3.76
C SER A 108 -21.35 4.60 5.13
N ILE A 109 -20.37 5.47 5.39
CA ILE A 109 -19.69 5.56 6.68
C ILE A 109 -20.09 6.88 7.34
N GLU A 110 -20.76 6.80 8.48
CA GLU A 110 -21.11 7.98 9.26
C GLU A 110 -19.85 8.52 9.97
N PRO A 111 -19.56 9.82 9.87
CA PRO A 111 -18.40 10.40 10.53
C PRO A 111 -18.60 10.41 12.05
N GLU A 112 -17.69 9.79 12.78
CA GLU A 112 -17.63 9.90 14.24
C GLU A 112 -16.67 11.03 14.64
N GLU A 113 -17.24 12.16 15.08
CA GLU A 113 -16.46 13.37 15.40
C GLU A 113 -15.38 13.12 16.45
N ARG A 114 -15.67 12.29 17.46
CA ARG A 114 -14.72 11.96 18.52
C ARG A 114 -13.53 11.17 17.99
N PHE A 115 -13.79 10.20 17.11
CA PHE A 115 -12.74 9.44 16.43
C PHE A 115 -11.89 10.36 15.56
N GLY A 116 -12.53 11.24 14.78
CA GLY A 116 -11.82 12.22 13.95
C GLY A 116 -10.90 13.12 14.78
N ALA A 117 -11.42 13.71 15.86
CA ALA A 117 -10.65 14.57 16.74
C ALA A 117 -9.46 13.82 17.39
N TRP A 118 -9.69 12.60 17.88
CA TRP A 118 -8.63 11.75 18.42
C TRP A 118 -7.56 11.42 17.37
N PHE A 119 -7.97 10.97 16.19
CA PHE A 119 -7.07 10.59 15.11
C PHE A 119 -6.19 11.76 14.65
N TRP A 120 -6.76 12.97 14.54
CA TRP A 120 -6.01 14.18 14.20
C TRP A 120 -5.13 14.69 15.33
N ALA A 121 -5.46 14.39 16.58
CA ALA A 121 -4.66 14.75 17.74
C ALA A 121 -3.48 13.79 17.99
N LEU A 122 -3.45 12.61 17.34
CA LEU A 122 -2.33 11.68 17.48
C LEU A 122 -1.03 12.32 16.99
N GLU A 123 -0.01 12.29 17.84
CA GLU A 123 1.32 12.77 17.51
C GLU A 123 1.93 11.90 16.39
N ARG A 124 2.37 12.56 15.32
CA ARG A 124 3.05 11.91 14.20
C ARG A 124 4.55 11.92 14.45
N LEU A 125 5.06 10.82 14.99
CA LEU A 125 6.49 10.61 15.14
C LEU A 125 7.16 10.47 13.77
N SER A 126 8.30 11.11 13.60
CA SER A 126 9.21 10.82 12.50
C SER A 126 9.78 9.41 12.62
N GLU A 127 10.34 8.87 11.53
CA GLU A 127 11.02 7.58 11.53
C GLU A 127 12.13 7.52 12.61
N LYS A 128 12.88 8.61 12.76
CA LYS A 128 13.94 8.72 13.78
C LYS A 128 13.38 8.68 15.20
N GLU A 129 12.32 9.43 15.48
CA GLU A 129 11.68 9.45 16.80
C GLU A 129 11.06 8.08 17.14
N SER A 130 10.36 7.47 16.17
CA SER A 130 9.82 6.11 16.31
C SER A 130 10.93 5.10 16.59
N TYR A 131 12.06 5.21 15.90
CA TYR A 131 13.20 4.32 16.10
C TYR A 131 13.84 4.51 17.48
N THR A 132 14.06 5.76 17.90
CA THR A 132 14.60 6.07 19.23
C THR A 132 13.67 5.59 20.33
N LEU A 133 12.36 5.82 20.19
CA LEU A 133 11.37 5.31 21.15
C LEU A 133 11.36 3.78 21.19
N SER A 134 11.46 3.11 20.05
CA SER A 134 11.61 1.65 19.99
C SER A 134 12.86 1.16 20.72
N CYS A 135 14.01 1.85 20.63
CA CYS A 135 15.21 1.53 21.43
C CYS A 135 14.98 1.68 22.94
N GLN A 136 14.17 2.66 23.36
CA GLN A 136 13.93 2.93 24.78
C GLN A 136 12.98 1.89 25.37
N LEU A 137 11.98 1.46 24.59
CA LEU A 137 11.02 0.42 24.97
C LEU A 137 11.71 -0.95 25.07
N GLU A 138 12.49 -1.32 24.07
CA GLU A 138 13.27 -2.56 24.06
C GLU A 138 14.74 -2.26 23.72
N PRO A 139 15.56 -1.98 24.74
CA PRO A 139 17.00 -1.81 24.57
C PRO A 139 17.61 -3.10 24.03
N ARG A 140 18.51 -2.98 23.05
CA ARG A 140 19.32 -4.11 22.60
C ARG A 140 20.27 -4.49 23.74
N SER A 141 20.19 -5.73 24.21
CA SER A 141 21.13 -6.32 25.17
C SER A 141 22.55 -6.37 24.61
#